data_AF-A0A7X6NHR2-F1
#
_entry.id   AF-A0A7X6NHR2-F1
#
_cell.length_a   1.000
_cell.length_b   1.000
_cell.length_c   1.000
_cell.angle_alpha   90.00
_cell.angle_beta   90.00
_cell.angle_gamma   90.00
#
_symmetry.space_group_name_H-M   'P 1'
#
loop_
_entity.id
_entity.type
_entity.pdbx_description
1 polymer ?
#
loop_
_entity_poly.entity_id
_entity_poly.type
_entity_poly.pdbx_seq_one_letter_code
_entity_poly.pdbx_strand_id
1 'polypeptide(L)' 'DDVLIIGGGVIPDDDIQGLKEAGIKEIFTPGTETSKMIEYIKNNVQR' A
#
# COMPACT_ATOMS: atom_id res chain seq x y z
N ASP A 1 -15.40 11.32 4.87
CA ASP A 1 -14.88 9.97 5.14
C ASP A 1 -13.58 9.79 4.37
N ASP A 2 -12.47 9.77 5.09
CA ASP A 2 -11.16 9.46 4.52
C ASP A 2 -10.89 7.96 4.71
N VAL A 3 -10.46 7.27 3.66
CA VAL A 3 -10.28 5.82 3.66
C VAL A 3 -8.87 5.50 3.19
N LEU A 4 -8.14 4.74 4.00
CA LEU A 4 -6.81 4.26 3.64
C LEU A 4 -6.92 3.21 2.53
N ILE A 5 -6.35 3.51 1.36
CA ILE A 5 -6.24 2.57 0.24
C ILE A 5 -4.80 2.09 0.11
N ILE A 6 -4.60 0.77 0.10
CA ILE A 6 -3.31 0.11 -0.11
C ILE A 6 -3.44 -0.93 -1.23
N GLY A 7 -2.34 -1.18 -1.94
CA GLY A 7 -2.24 -2.17 -3.01
C GLY A 7 -1.30 -3.32 -2.66
N GLY A 8 -1.49 -4.46 -3.31
CA GLY A 8 -0.56 -5.58 -3.18
C GLY A 8 -0.70 -6.61 -4.30
N GLY A 9 0.35 -7.42 -4.48
CA GLY A 9 0.42 -8.43 -5.54
C GLY A 9 1.64 -8.25 -6.44
N VAL A 10 1.65 -8.93 -7.59
CA VAL A 10 2.71 -8.81 -8.61
C VAL A 10 2.43 -7.56 -9.45
N ILE A 11 3.08 -6.46 -9.11
CA ILE A 11 2.90 -5.15 -9.77
C ILE A 11 4.23 -4.79 -10.46
N PRO A 12 4.22 -4.42 -11.75
CA PRO A 12 5.40 -3.92 -12.45
C PRO A 12 5.93 -2.63 -11.82
N ASP A 13 7.25 -2.46 -11.77
CA ASP A 13 7.88 -1.28 -11.16
C ASP A 13 7.42 0.04 -11.82
N ASP A 14 7.20 0.01 -13.14
CA ASP A 14 6.73 1.16 -13.92
C ASP A 14 5.30 1.60 -13.57
N ASP A 15 4.47 0.69 -13.04
CA ASP A 15 3.08 0.99 -12.64
C ASP A 15 2.99 1.57 -11.23
N ILE A 16 4.01 1.36 -10.37
CA ILE A 16 4.00 1.76 -8.95
C ILE A 16 3.80 3.27 -8.80
N GLN A 17 4.49 4.07 -9.61
CA GLN A 17 4.41 5.53 -9.54
C GLN A 17 2.99 6.01 -9.88
N GLY A 18 2.40 5.51 -10.96
CA GLY A 18 1.04 5.87 -11.37
C GLY A 18 -0.03 5.44 -10.36
N LEU A 19 0.14 4.27 -9.74
CA LEU A 19 -0.74 3.79 -8.67
C LEU A 19 -0.68 4.68 -7.43
N LYS A 20 0.51 5.15 -7.03
CA LYS A 20 0.67 6.10 -5.92
C LYS A 20 0.01 7.45 -6.21
N GLU A 21 0.17 7.96 -7.42
CA GLU A 21 -0.49 9.18 -7.88
C GLU A 21 -2.02 9.05 -7.93
N ALA A 22 -2.52 7.85 -8.25
CA ALA A 22 -3.96 7.54 -8.24
C ALA A 22 -4.57 7.42 -6.82
N GLY A 23 -3.77 7.57 -5.76
CA GLY A 23 -4.24 7.61 -4.38
C GLY A 23 -3.95 6.37 -3.55
N ILE A 24 -3.25 5.36 -4.09
CA ILE A 24 -2.77 4.22 -3.30
C ILE A 24 -1.63 4.71 -2.39
N LYS A 25 -1.82 4.57 -1.08
CA LYS A 25 -0.87 5.10 -0.09
C LYS A 25 0.35 4.21 0.10
N GLU A 26 0.22 2.91 -0.10
CA GLU A 26 1.35 1.98 -0.12
C GLU A 26 1.09 0.75 -0.97
N ILE A 27 2.15 0.18 -1.53
CA ILE A 27 2.12 -1.02 -2.36
C ILE A 27 3.03 -2.10 -1.76
N PHE A 28 2.49 -3.30 -1.56
CA PHE A 28 3.21 -4.46 -1.03
C PHE A 28 3.41 -5.53 -2.11
N THR A 29 4.65 -5.67 -2.57
CA THR A 29 5.04 -6.63 -3.62
C THR A 29 5.43 -8.00 -3.02
N PRO A 30 5.56 -9.07 -3.83
CA PRO A 30 5.91 -10.40 -3.33
C PRO A 30 7.21 -10.39 -2.53
N GLY A 31 7.22 -11.10 -1.40
CA GLY A 31 8.34 -11.09 -0.46
C GLY A 31 8.27 -10.01 0.62
N THR A 32 7.30 -9.10 0.56
CA THR A 32 7.03 -8.19 1.67
C THR A 32 6.54 -8.99 2.88
N GLU A 33 7.17 -8.80 4.03
CA GLU A 33 6.73 -9.41 5.28
C GLU A 33 5.34 -8.88 5.70
N THR A 34 4.47 -9.81 6.09
CA THR A 34 3.11 -9.48 6.58
C THR A 34 3.15 -8.53 7.78
N SER A 35 4.18 -8.63 8.64
CA SER A 35 4.42 -7.74 9.78
C SER A 35 4.46 -6.27 9.36
N LYS A 36 5.18 -5.95 8.27
CA LYS A 36 5.31 -4.58 7.75
C LYS A 36 3.98 -4.04 7.25
N MET A 37 3.20 -4.88 6.56
CA MET A 37 1.86 -4.49 6.11
C MET A 37 0.94 -4.19 7.31
N ILE A 38 0.96 -5.03 8.34
CA ILE A 38 0.18 -4.83 9.57
C ILE A 38 0.56 -3.52 10.26
N GLU A 39 1.86 -3.27 10.42
CA GLU A 39 2.38 -2.06 11.05
C GLU A 39 1.96 -0.81 10.27
N TYR A 40 2.09 -0.84 8.94
CA TYR A 40 1.68 0.26 8.08
C TYR A 40 0.20 0.58 8.26
N ILE A 41 -0.68 -0.43 8.21
CA ILE A 41 -2.13 -0.21 8.37
C ILE A 41 -2.44 0.41 9.73
N LYS A 42 -1.87 -0.13 10.82
CA LYS A 42 -2.11 0.37 12.18
C LYS A 42 -1.67 1.82 12.37
N ASN A 43 -0.59 2.23 11.70
CA ASN A 43 -0.04 3.59 11.83
C ASN A 43 -0.76 4.62 10.96
N ASN A 44 -1.42 4.20 9.87
CA ASN A 44 -1.98 5.11 8.88
C ASN A 44 -3.52 5.15 8.86
N VAL A 45 -4.19 4.21 9.54
CA VAL A 45 -5.66 4.28 9.70
C VAL A 45 -6.02 5.25 10.82
N GLN A 46 -6.83 6.26 10.50
CA GLN A 46 -7.41 7.16 11.51
C GLN A 46 -8.67 6.52 12.09
N ARG A 47 -8.86 6.63 13.41
CA ARG A 47 -10.06 6.14 14.12
C ARG A 47 -11.12 7.21 14.23
#